data_AF-A0A943RR61-F1
#
_entry.id   AF-A0A943RR61-F1
#
_cell.length_a   1.000
_cell.length_b   1.000
_cell.length_c   1.000
_cell.angle_alpha   90.00
_cell.angle_beta   90.00
_cell.angle_gamma   90.00
#
_symmetry.space_group_name_H-M   'P 1'
#
loop_
_entity.id
_entity.type
_entity.pdbx_description
1 polymer ?
#
loop_
_entity_poly.entity_id
_entity_poly.type
_entity_poly.pdbx_seq_one_letter_code
_entity_poly.pdbx_strand_id
1 'polypeptide(L)'
;RLSEDEEVQRLYYLRRKAQLDHDWMMYCMKQEGLEAGRLEGIETGRLEGIAAGRLEGIETGEARLGKLILRLTEDGRHELIPKAASDPEFRQDLLKEYGLI
;
A
#
# COMPACT_ATOMS: atom_id res chain seq x y z
N ARG A 1 39.58 -11.51 51.13
CA ARG A 1 39.59 -12.66 50.19
C ARG A 1 38.18 -13.21 50.24
N LEU A 2 37.44 -13.20 49.12
CA LEU A 2 36.15 -13.87 49.05
C LEU A 2 36.40 -15.37 49.23
N SER A 3 35.45 -16.09 49.84
CA SER A 3 35.54 -17.55 49.90
C SER A 3 35.40 -18.14 48.50
N GLU A 4 36.02 -19.29 48.24
CA GLU A 4 35.95 -19.95 46.92
C GLU A 4 34.50 -20.20 46.48
N ASP A 5 33.60 -20.46 47.43
CA ASP A 5 32.15 -20.59 47.19
C ASP A 5 31.51 -19.30 46.65
N GLU A 6 31.88 -18.13 47.17
CA GLU A 6 31.35 -16.84 46.70
C GLU A 6 31.81 -16.50 45.28
N GLU A 7 33.04 -16.86 44.91
CA GLU A 7 33.56 -16.66 43.55
C GLU A 7 32.86 -17.56 42.54
N VAL A 8 32.59 -18.83 42.89
CA VAL A 8 31.83 -19.76 42.06
C VAL A 8 30.39 -19.28 41.87
N GLN A 9 29.72 -18.83 42.93
CA GLN A 9 28.36 -18.26 42.84
C GLN A 9 28.33 -17.02 41.96
N ARG A 10 29.35 -16.15 42.07
CA ARG A 10 29.47 -14.95 41.24
C ARG A 10 29.69 -15.30 39.76
N LEU A 11 30.55 -16.26 39.46
CA LEU A 11 30.79 -16.72 38.09
C LEU A 11 29.54 -17.37 37.48
N TYR A 12 28.83 -18.19 38.25
CA TYR A 12 27.54 -18.75 37.84
C TYR A 12 26.53 -17.65 37.52
N TYR A 13 26.40 -16.66 38.40
CA TYR A 13 25.50 -15.53 38.19
C TYR A 13 25.86 -14.73 36.94
N LEU A 14 27.13 -14.39 36.74
CA LEU A 14 27.58 -13.63 35.57
C LEU A 14 27.33 -14.39 34.26
N ARG A 15 27.61 -15.70 34.24
CA ARG A 15 27.35 -16.55 33.09
C ARG A 15 25.86 -16.61 32.77
N ARG A 16 25.02 -16.83 33.79
CA ARG A 16 23.56 -16.89 33.63
C ARG A 16 22.99 -15.54 33.18
N LYS A 17 23.49 -14.43 33.73
CA LYS A 17 23.07 -13.09 33.33
C LYS A 17 23.42 -12.82 31.86
N ALA A 18 24.65 -13.13 31.44
CA ALA A 18 25.08 -12.95 30.05
C ALA A 18 24.21 -13.75 29.06
N GLN A 19 23.81 -14.97 29.43
CA GLN A 19 22.89 -15.78 28.63
C GLN A 19 21.51 -15.12 28.51
N LEU A 20 20.95 -14.65 29.62
CA LEU A 20 19.64 -13.97 29.62
C LEU A 20 19.68 -12.66 28.83
N ASP A 21 20.75 -11.86 28.98
CA ASP A 21 20.93 -10.62 28.24
C ASP A 21 21.04 -10.89 26.72
N HIS A 22 21.75 -11.95 26.34
CA HIS A 22 21.85 -12.40 24.94
C HIS A 22 20.49 -12.86 24.40
N ASP A 23 19.79 -13.74 25.12
CA ASP A 23 18.50 -14.27 24.68
C ASP A 23 17.44 -13.17 24.59
N TRP A 24 17.47 -12.22 25.54
CA TRP A 24 16.64 -11.02 25.50
C TRP A 24 16.96 -10.14 24.29
N MET A 25 18.24 -9.89 24.02
CA MET A 25 18.65 -9.12 22.84
C MET A 25 18.17 -9.78 21.54
N MET A 26 18.37 -11.09 21.40
CA MET A 26 17.91 -11.85 20.24
C MET A 26 16.40 -11.83 20.09
N TYR A 27 15.66 -11.90 21.20
CA TYR A 27 14.21 -11.76 21.19
C TYR A 27 13.78 -10.37 20.71
N CYS A 28 14.36 -9.29 21.26
CA CYS A 28 14.05 -7.92 20.85
C CYS A 28 14.35 -7.69 19.37
N MET A 29 15.54 -8.10 18.90
CA MET A 29 15.91 -7.99 17.48
C MET A 29 14.92 -8.70 16.56
N LYS A 30 14.44 -9.90 16.97
CA LYS A 30 13.42 -10.63 16.20
C LYS A 30 12.10 -9.88 16.17
N GLN A 31 11.66 -9.32 17.30
CA GLN A 31 10.41 -8.56 17.35
C GLN A 31 10.50 -7.27 16.52
N GLU A 32 11.60 -6.54 16.63
CA GLU A 32 11.85 -5.34 15.84
C GLU A 32 11.89 -5.65 14.34
N GLY A 33 12.56 -6.73 13.94
CA GLY A 33 12.58 -7.17 12.54
C GLY A 33 11.21 -7.56 12.00
N LEU A 34 10.39 -8.26 12.79
CA LEU A 34 9.01 -8.60 12.42
C LEU A 34 8.14 -7.35 12.29
N GLU A 35 8.25 -6.42 13.23
CA GLU A 35 7.48 -5.18 13.21
C GLU A 35 7.89 -4.26 12.06
N ALA A 36 9.20 -4.13 11.81
CA ALA A 36 9.73 -3.38 10.68
C ALA A 36 9.23 -3.97 9.35
N GLY A 37 9.34 -5.29 9.17
CA GLY A 37 8.86 -5.96 7.96
C GLY A 37 7.34 -5.83 7.76
N ARG A 38 6.56 -5.85 8.85
CA ARG A 38 5.11 -5.61 8.80
C ARG A 38 4.78 -4.18 8.37
N LEU A 39 5.46 -3.19 8.95
CA LEU A 39 5.27 -1.78 8.62
C LEU A 39 5.65 -1.49 7.16
N GLU A 40 6.81 -1.98 6.73
CA GLU A 40 7.27 -1.85 5.35
C GLU A 40 6.32 -2.52 4.35
N GLY A 41 5.87 -3.74 4.65
CA GLY A 41 4.91 -4.44 3.80
C GLY A 41 3.58 -3.71 3.64
N ILE A 42 3.06 -3.11 4.73
CA ILE A 42 1.83 -2.30 4.67
C ILE A 42 2.05 -1.04 3.85
N GLU A 43 3.14 -0.33 4.07
CA GLU A 43 3.39 0.94 3.38
C GLU A 43 3.63 0.73 1.88
N THR A 44 4.45 -0.25 1.52
CA THR A 44 4.70 -0.61 0.12
C THR A 44 3.42 -1.08 -0.55
N GLY A 45 2.68 -2.01 0.05
CA GLY A 45 1.42 -2.51 -0.52
C GLY A 45 0.37 -1.40 -0.70
N ARG A 46 0.30 -0.45 0.23
CA ARG A 46 -0.59 0.73 0.12
C ARG A 46 -0.18 1.64 -1.02
N LEU A 47 1.10 1.95 -1.16
CA LEU A 47 1.63 2.81 -2.22
C LEU A 47 1.41 2.18 -3.61
N GLU A 48 1.77 0.90 -3.75
CA GLU A 48 1.58 0.15 -4.99
C GLU A 48 0.11 0.04 -5.36
N GLY A 49 -0.77 -0.28 -4.40
CA GLY A 49 -2.21 -0.37 -4.64
C GLY A 49 -2.83 0.96 -5.08
N ILE A 50 -2.41 2.09 -4.48
CA ILE A 50 -2.88 3.42 -4.89
C ILE A 50 -2.37 3.76 -6.29
N ALA A 51 -1.10 3.47 -6.58
CA ALA A 51 -0.51 3.75 -7.89
C ALA A 51 -1.21 2.94 -9.00
N ALA A 52 -1.38 1.63 -8.78
CA ALA A 52 -2.07 0.74 -9.70
C ALA A 52 -3.52 1.16 -9.91
N GLY A 53 -4.28 1.41 -8.83
CA GLY A 53 -5.68 1.82 -8.93
C GLY A 53 -5.87 3.18 -9.60
N ARG A 54 -4.93 4.13 -9.41
CA ARG A 54 -4.95 5.40 -10.14
C ARG A 54 -4.69 5.20 -11.63
N LEU A 55 -3.70 4.38 -11.99
CA LEU A 55 -3.38 4.10 -13.39
C LEU A 55 -4.55 3.42 -14.10
N GLU A 56 -5.09 2.34 -13.50
CA GLU A 56 -6.25 1.62 -14.03
C GLU A 56 -7.48 2.54 -14.17
N GLY A 57 -7.71 3.42 -13.19
CA GLY A 57 -8.78 4.40 -13.24
C GLY A 57 -8.64 5.42 -14.37
N ILE A 58 -7.41 5.88 -14.64
CA ILE A 58 -7.10 6.78 -15.76
C ILE A 58 -7.32 6.05 -17.09
N GLU A 59 -6.72 4.88 -17.28
CA GLU A 59 -6.84 4.09 -18.52
C GLU A 59 -8.30 3.75 -18.82
N THR A 60 -9.06 3.32 -17.80
CA THR A 60 -10.50 3.04 -17.94
C THR A 60 -11.28 4.31 -18.30
N GLY A 61 -10.95 5.45 -17.67
CA GLY A 61 -11.55 6.75 -17.97
C GLY A 61 -11.29 7.21 -19.40
N GLU A 62 -10.06 7.11 -19.86
CA GLU A 62 -9.65 7.45 -21.23
C GLU A 62 -10.33 6.54 -22.26
N ALA A 63 -10.38 5.23 -22.00
CA ALA A 63 -11.06 4.28 -22.87
C ALA A 63 -12.57 4.56 -22.97
N ARG A 64 -13.23 4.90 -21.85
CA ARG A 64 -14.65 5.30 -21.83
C ARG A 64 -14.89 6.59 -22.61
N LEU A 65 -14.03 7.59 -22.44
CA LEU A 65 -14.09 8.84 -23.18
C LEU A 65 -13.89 8.65 -24.68
N GLY A 66 -12.91 7.86 -25.10
CA GLY A 66 -12.68 7.56 -26.51
C GLY A 66 -13.89 6.88 -27.16
N LYS A 67 -14.48 5.89 -26.48
CA LYS A 67 -15.73 5.24 -26.94
C LYS A 67 -16.89 6.23 -27.03
N LEU A 68 -17.05 7.12 -26.05
CA LEU A 68 -18.09 8.13 -26.07
C LEU A 68 -17.95 9.08 -27.27
N ILE A 69 -16.73 9.56 -27.55
CA ILE A 69 -16.47 10.44 -28.69
C ILE A 69 -16.81 9.74 -30.02
N LEU A 70 -16.44 8.46 -30.16
CA LEU A 70 -16.79 7.67 -31.35
C LEU A 70 -18.31 7.56 -31.51
N ARG A 71 -19.05 7.20 -30.45
CA ARG A 71 -20.51 7.10 -30.48
C ARG A 71 -21.21 8.41 -30.81
N LEU A 72 -20.78 9.51 -30.20
CA LEU A 72 -21.31 10.84 -30.50
C LEU A 72 -21.05 11.25 -31.95
N THR A 73 -19.91 10.82 -32.52
CA THR A 73 -19.56 11.09 -33.92
C THR A 73 -20.41 10.25 -34.87
N GLU A 74 -20.61 8.96 -34.57
CA GLU A 74 -21.48 8.04 -35.32
C GLU A 74 -22.94 8.53 -35.36
N ASP A 75 -23.44 9.05 -34.24
CA ASP A 75 -24.80 9.57 -34.10
C ASP A 75 -24.95 11.02 -34.61
N GLY A 76 -23.87 11.65 -35.08
CA GLY A 76 -23.87 13.04 -35.54
C GLY A 76 -24.02 14.10 -34.44
N ARG A 77 -23.99 13.72 -33.15
CA ARG A 77 -24.12 14.58 -31.96
C ARG A 77 -22.81 15.26 -31.55
N HIS A 78 -22.04 15.72 -32.53
CA HIS A 78 -20.71 16.30 -32.35
C HIS A 78 -20.71 17.58 -31.50
N GLU A 79 -21.83 18.32 -31.47
CA GLU A 79 -22.04 19.49 -30.63
C GLU A 79 -22.01 19.18 -29.12
N LEU A 80 -22.25 17.92 -28.73
CA LEU A 80 -22.22 17.49 -27.33
C LEU A 80 -20.82 17.16 -26.82
N ILE A 81 -19.85 16.93 -27.71
CA ILE A 81 -18.46 16.61 -27.35
C ILE A 81 -17.82 17.70 -26.46
N PRO A 82 -17.83 19.00 -26.83
CA PRO A 82 -17.24 20.03 -25.97
C PRO A 82 -17.95 20.15 -24.61
N LYS A 83 -19.27 19.91 -24.57
CA LYS A 83 -20.03 19.89 -23.32
C LYS A 83 -19.66 18.69 -22.44
N ALA A 84 -19.53 17.50 -23.02
CA ALA A 84 -19.08 16.29 -22.31
C ALA A 84 -17.61 16.39 -21.84
N ALA A 85 -16.76 17.14 -22.54
CA ALA A 85 -15.39 17.39 -22.12
C ALA A 85 -15.33 18.32 -20.90
N SER A 86 -16.19 19.35 -20.86
CA SER A 86 -16.18 20.40 -19.84
C SER A 86 -17.03 20.08 -18.59
N ASP A 87 -18.11 19.32 -18.75
CA ASP A 87 -19.07 19.01 -17.69
C ASP A 87 -19.01 17.51 -17.31
N PRO A 88 -18.49 17.18 -16.11
CA PRO A 88 -18.42 15.80 -15.63
C PRO A 88 -19.75 15.10 -15.42
N GLU A 89 -20.78 15.81 -14.95
CA GLU A 89 -22.10 15.22 -14.68
C GLU A 89 -22.79 14.89 -16.00
N PHE A 90 -22.77 15.84 -16.94
CA PHE A 90 -23.28 15.63 -18.29
C PHE A 90 -22.56 14.50 -19.02
N ARG A 91 -21.23 14.42 -18.88
CA ARG A 91 -20.45 13.29 -19.38
C ARG A 91 -20.91 11.97 -18.79
N GLN A 92 -21.16 11.92 -17.48
CA GLN A 92 -21.56 10.70 -16.80
C GLN A 92 -22.95 10.23 -17.27
N ASP A 93 -23.87 11.16 -17.51
CA ASP A 93 -25.19 10.83 -18.04
C ASP A 93 -25.11 10.29 -19.48
N LEU A 94 -24.30 10.90 -20.34
CA LEU A 94 -24.05 10.35 -21.68
C LEU A 94 -23.37 8.98 -21.64
N LEU A 95 -22.39 8.79 -20.76
CA LEU A 95 -21.74 7.50 -20.59
C LEU A 95 -22.74 6.42 -20.14
N LYS A 96 -23.73 6.75 -19.30
CA LYS A 96 -24.84 5.83 -18.95
C LYS A 96 -25.77 5.59 -20.14
N GLU A 97 -26.15 6.63 -20.88
CA GLU A 97 -27.01 6.56 -22.07
C GLU A 97 -26.44 5.57 -23.10
N TYR A 98 -25.13 5.62 -23.32
CA TYR A 98 -24.42 4.73 -24.25
C TYR A 98 -23.98 3.39 -23.63
N GLY A 99 -24.30 3.11 -22.36
CA GLY A 99 -23.93 1.86 -21.67
C GLY A 99 -22.42 1.66 -21.50
N LEU A 100 -21.67 2.75 -21.31
CA LEU A 100 -20.20 2.77 -21.19
C LEU A 100 -19.70 2.75 -19.73
N ILE A 101 -20.59 2.58 -18.75
CA ILE A 101 -20.27 2.51 -17.32
C ILE A 101 -20.80 1.21 -16.73
#